data_AF-A0A7J7HSF8-F1
#
_entry.id   AF-A0A7J7HSF8-F1
#
_cell.length_a   1.000
_cell.length_b   1.000
_cell.length_c   1.000
_cell.angle_alpha   90.00
_cell.angle_beta   90.00
_cell.angle_gamma   90.00
#
_symmetry.space_group_name_H-M   'P 1'
#
loop_
_entity.id
_entity.type
_entity.pdbx_description
1 polymer ?
#
loop_
_entity_poly.entity_id
_entity_poly.type
_entity_poly.pdbx_seq_one_letter_code
_entity_poly.pdbx_strand_id
1 'polypeptide(L)'
;MCHHLHSNIIPFRWSTSICEHRCFRTHINSRLWYSSNRNQTEMEQVGVGIASNGSPEVAVVVVGDPELLHKKKSAIRLAGPAKLQVIADFDATLTKYWIDGRRGQSSHGLLQQGNPVYDVKRQELYEYYHPLEFNPTIPLDKKAKLMEEWYVTR
;
A
#
# COMPACT_ATOMS: atom_id res chain seq x y z
N MET A 1 -51.98 -4.86 -25.93
CA MET A 1 -50.61 -4.77 -26.48
C MET A 1 -49.74 -4.06 -25.47
N CYS A 2 -48.86 -4.78 -24.79
CA CYS A 2 -47.58 -4.27 -24.26
C CYS A 2 -46.80 -5.46 -23.69
N HIS A 3 -45.51 -5.44 -23.95
CA HIS A 3 -44.67 -6.62 -24.10
C HIS A 3 -44.10 -7.12 -22.77
N HIS A 4 -44.10 -8.44 -22.60
CA HIS A 4 -43.36 -9.17 -21.58
C HIS A 4 -41.86 -9.11 -21.92
N LEU A 5 -41.10 -8.31 -21.17
CA LEU A 5 -39.63 -8.35 -21.23
C LEU A 5 -39.14 -9.42 -20.25
N HIS A 6 -38.58 -10.50 -20.81
CA HIS A 6 -37.83 -11.51 -20.08
C HIS A 6 -36.48 -10.92 -19.67
N SER A 7 -36.27 -10.71 -18.37
CA SER A 7 -34.95 -10.46 -17.79
C SER A 7 -34.27 -11.80 -17.50
N ASN A 8 -33.28 -12.14 -18.32
CA ASN A 8 -32.38 -13.27 -18.08
C ASN A 8 -31.46 -12.96 -16.90
N ILE A 9 -31.82 -13.43 -15.70
CA ILE A 9 -30.95 -13.43 -14.54
C ILE A 9 -30.09 -14.70 -14.60
N ILE A 10 -28.80 -14.55 -14.88
CA ILE A 10 -27.81 -15.62 -14.75
C ILE A 10 -27.47 -15.74 -13.26
N PRO A 11 -27.75 -16.86 -12.57
CA PRO A 11 -27.32 -17.01 -11.18
C PRO A 11 -25.81 -17.26 -11.13
N PHE A 12 -25.06 -16.26 -10.65
CA PHE A 12 -23.64 -16.41 -10.33
C PHE A 12 -23.52 -17.25 -9.05
N ARG A 13 -23.24 -18.54 -9.23
CA ARG A 13 -23.11 -19.52 -8.14
C ARG A 13 -21.76 -19.34 -7.45
N TRP A 14 -21.78 -18.77 -6.24
CA TRP A 14 -20.65 -18.86 -5.32
C TRP A 14 -20.51 -20.31 -4.87
N SER A 15 -19.46 -21.00 -5.32
CA SER A 15 -19.08 -22.31 -4.77
C SER A 15 -18.06 -22.09 -3.66
N THR A 16 -18.52 -22.10 -2.41
CA THR A 16 -17.66 -22.13 -1.23
C THR A 16 -17.12 -23.54 -1.08
N SER A 17 -15.93 -23.83 -1.63
CA SER A 17 -15.15 -24.98 -1.16
C SER A 17 -14.24 -24.49 -0.02
N ILE A 18 -14.67 -24.73 1.22
CA ILE A 18 -13.78 -24.70 2.36
C ILE A 18 -12.86 -25.91 2.19
N CYS A 19 -11.68 -25.68 1.62
CA CYS A 19 -10.63 -26.68 1.56
C CYS A 19 -9.88 -26.60 2.89
N GLU A 20 -10.08 -27.60 3.76
CA GLU A 20 -9.31 -27.77 4.99
C GLU A 20 -7.83 -28.01 4.65
N HIS A 21 -7.05 -26.95 4.59
CA HIS A 21 -5.61 -27.06 4.48
C HIS A 21 -5.02 -27.40 5.85
N ARG A 22 -4.58 -28.65 5.99
CA ARG A 22 -3.61 -29.09 7.01
C ARG A 22 -2.50 -28.04 7.14
N CYS A 23 -2.28 -27.61 8.38
CA CYS A 23 -1.19 -26.72 8.76
C CYS A 23 0.16 -27.36 8.40
N PHE A 24 0.75 -26.95 7.27
CA PHE A 24 2.16 -27.20 7.01
C PHE A 24 2.96 -26.12 7.74
N ARG A 25 3.62 -26.53 8.82
CA ARG A 25 4.58 -25.74 9.59
C ARG A 25 5.83 -25.53 8.73
N THR A 26 5.84 -24.51 7.87
CA THR A 26 7.06 -24.09 7.19
C THR A 26 7.89 -23.26 8.18
N HIS A 27 9.13 -23.66 8.39
CA HIS A 27 10.13 -22.81 9.04
C HIS A 27 10.36 -21.59 8.14
N ILE A 28 9.59 -20.52 8.36
CA ILE A 28 9.83 -19.22 7.73
C ILE A 28 11.13 -18.70 8.35
N ASN A 29 12.23 -18.77 7.60
CA ASN A 29 13.39 -17.94 7.88
C ASN A 29 12.97 -16.48 7.68
N SER A 30 12.61 -15.81 8.76
CA SER A 30 12.31 -14.38 8.78
C SER A 30 13.59 -13.59 8.51
N ARG A 31 13.98 -13.45 7.24
CA ARG A 31 14.87 -12.36 6.84
C ARG A 31 14.01 -11.11 6.78
N LEU A 32 13.96 -10.37 7.89
CA LEU A 32 13.53 -8.98 7.89
C LEU A 32 14.49 -8.23 6.96
N TRP A 33 14.00 -7.82 5.79
CA TRP A 33 14.72 -6.89 4.93
C TRP A 33 14.36 -5.49 5.39
N TYR A 34 15.32 -4.79 6.00
CA TYR A 34 15.21 -3.37 6.30
C TYR A 34 15.95 -2.60 5.20
N SER A 35 15.22 -1.79 4.43
CA SER A 35 15.82 -0.84 3.49
C SER A 35 16.17 0.43 4.23
N SER A 36 17.45 0.83 4.19
CA SER A 36 17.89 2.13 4.71
C SER A 36 17.20 3.26 3.95
N ASN A 37 16.61 4.21 4.69
CA ASN A 37 15.90 5.41 4.22
C ASN A 37 16.74 6.40 3.38
N ARG A 38 17.25 6.00 2.21
CA ARG A 38 17.94 6.94 1.31
C ARG A 38 17.04 7.50 0.19
N ASN A 39 15.87 6.90 -0.06
CA ASN A 39 15.12 7.17 -1.29
C ASN A 39 13.69 7.71 -1.07
N GLN A 40 13.24 7.91 0.16
CA GLN A 40 11.84 8.31 0.40
C GLN A 40 11.59 9.79 0.07
N THR A 41 12.60 10.65 0.28
CA THR A 41 12.55 12.09 -0.05
C THR A 41 12.35 12.36 -1.54
N GLU A 42 12.78 11.46 -2.42
CA GLU A 42 12.59 11.61 -3.87
C GLU A 42 11.13 11.41 -4.29
N MET A 43 10.35 10.58 -3.58
CA MET A 43 8.94 10.33 -3.94
C MET A 43 8.01 11.52 -3.62
N GLU A 44 8.40 12.40 -2.69
CA GLU A 44 7.62 13.61 -2.36
C GLU A 44 7.91 14.79 -3.31
N GLN A 45 9.06 14.83 -3.99
CA GLN A 45 9.46 15.95 -4.85
C GLN A 45 9.11 15.78 -6.34
N VAL A 46 8.63 14.61 -6.77
CA VAL A 46 8.08 14.40 -8.13
C VAL A 46 6.67 14.98 -8.18
N GLY A 47 6.59 16.31 -8.26
CA GLY A 47 5.32 17.01 -8.19
C GLY A 47 5.44 18.49 -8.49
N VAL A 48 5.95 18.84 -9.68
CA VAL A 48 5.48 19.92 -10.57
C VAL A 48 6.23 19.76 -11.89
N GLY A 49 5.59 19.13 -12.86
CA GLY A 49 6.04 19.08 -14.24
C GLY A 49 4.83 18.86 -15.13
N ILE A 50 4.11 19.93 -15.47
CA ILE A 50 3.14 19.87 -16.56
C ILE A 50 3.97 19.65 -17.84
N ALA A 51 4.14 18.38 -18.22
CA ALA A 51 4.48 18.06 -19.59
C ALA A 51 3.24 18.39 -20.43
N SER A 52 3.24 19.56 -21.06
CA SER A 52 2.47 19.75 -22.28
C SER A 52 2.99 18.72 -23.28
N ASN A 53 2.26 17.59 -23.38
CA ASN A 53 2.33 16.50 -24.36
C ASN A 53 2.17 15.18 -23.58
N GLY A 54 0.97 14.58 -23.68
CA GLY A 54 0.51 13.42 -22.91
C GLY A 54 1.28 12.12 -23.16
N SER A 55 2.55 12.10 -22.80
CA SER A 55 3.38 10.90 -22.71
C SER A 55 3.27 10.34 -21.29
N PRO A 56 3.04 9.03 -21.10
CA PRO A 56 3.01 8.43 -19.77
C PRO A 56 4.39 8.61 -19.13
N GLU A 57 4.38 9.17 -17.92
CA GLU A 57 5.54 9.33 -17.06
C GLU A 57 6.28 7.99 -16.95
N VAL A 58 7.56 7.96 -17.33
CA VAL A 58 8.35 6.73 -17.35
C VAL A 58 8.56 6.30 -15.91
N ALA A 59 7.97 5.17 -15.52
CA ALA A 59 8.16 4.60 -14.20
C ALA A 59 9.66 4.39 -13.92
N VAL A 60 10.20 5.14 -12.95
CA VAL A 60 11.59 5.01 -12.53
C VAL A 60 11.73 3.71 -11.74
N VAL A 61 12.51 2.76 -12.27
CA VAL A 61 12.79 1.49 -11.61
C VAL A 61 14.23 1.49 -11.10
N VAL A 62 14.40 1.44 -9.79
CA VAL A 62 15.72 1.37 -9.14
C VAL A 62 15.91 -0.04 -8.56
N VAL A 63 16.99 -0.73 -8.94
CA VAL A 63 17.29 -2.10 -8.51
C VAL A 63 18.65 -2.12 -7.82
N GLY A 64 18.67 -2.46 -6.52
CA GLY A 64 19.93 -2.50 -5.74
C GLY A 64 20.85 -3.67 -6.09
N ASP A 65 20.29 -4.86 -6.38
CA ASP A 65 21.05 -6.05 -6.78
C ASP A 65 20.31 -6.77 -7.92
N PRO A 66 20.73 -6.54 -9.18
CA PRO A 66 20.10 -7.14 -10.35
C PRO A 66 20.22 -8.68 -10.39
N GLU A 67 21.34 -9.25 -9.97
CA GLU A 67 21.57 -10.70 -10.03
C GLU A 67 20.66 -11.45 -9.05
N LEU A 68 20.56 -10.95 -7.81
CA LEU A 68 19.68 -11.51 -6.81
C LEU A 68 18.21 -11.40 -7.23
N LEU A 69 17.83 -10.30 -7.87
CA LEU A 69 16.49 -10.13 -8.44
C LEU A 69 16.20 -11.20 -9.51
N HIS A 70 17.11 -11.41 -10.46
CA HIS A 70 16.96 -12.44 -11.49
C HIS A 70 16.86 -13.84 -10.89
N LYS A 71 17.67 -14.17 -9.89
CA LYS A 71 17.62 -15.44 -9.17
C LYS A 71 16.26 -15.66 -8.49
N LYS A 72 15.73 -14.65 -7.79
CA LYS A 72 14.41 -14.71 -7.14
C LYS A 72 13.28 -14.87 -8.17
N LYS A 73 13.32 -14.13 -9.28
CA LYS A 73 12.34 -14.25 -10.37
C LYS A 73 12.31 -15.65 -10.97
N SER A 74 13.48 -16.22 -11.24
CA SER A 74 13.59 -17.60 -11.78
C SER A 74 13.06 -18.64 -10.80
N ALA A 75 13.35 -18.50 -9.49
CA ALA A 75 12.84 -19.40 -8.46
C ALA A 75 11.30 -19.35 -8.35
N ILE A 76 10.70 -18.15 -8.39
CA ILE A 76 9.23 -17.99 -8.36
C ILE A 76 8.60 -18.67 -9.58
N ARG A 77 9.15 -18.46 -10.78
CA ARG A 77 8.65 -19.07 -12.02
C ARG A 77 8.73 -20.59 -11.99
N LEU A 78 9.83 -21.15 -11.48
CA LEU A 78 10.03 -22.60 -11.37
C LEU A 78 9.09 -23.24 -10.34
N ALA A 79 8.82 -22.55 -9.23
CA ALA A 79 7.95 -23.07 -8.17
C ALA A 79 6.46 -23.17 -8.60
N GLY A 80 6.04 -22.31 -9.53
CA GLY A 80 4.68 -22.27 -10.07
C GLY A 80 3.67 -21.56 -9.16
N PRO A 81 2.47 -21.25 -9.69
CA PRO A 81 1.46 -20.45 -8.99
C PRO A 81 0.94 -21.10 -7.71
N ALA A 82 0.93 -22.45 -7.65
CA ALA A 82 0.51 -23.19 -6.45
C ALA A 82 1.39 -22.91 -5.21
N LYS A 83 2.59 -22.34 -5.40
CA LYS A 83 3.52 -21.97 -4.33
C LYS A 83 3.68 -20.45 -4.18
N LEU A 84 2.93 -19.66 -4.93
CA LEU A 84 3.00 -18.20 -4.88
C LEU A 84 1.99 -17.65 -3.87
N GLN A 85 2.47 -16.80 -2.96
CA GLN A 85 1.64 -16.00 -2.07
C GLN A 85 2.04 -14.53 -2.23
N VAL A 86 1.05 -13.64 -2.21
CA VAL A 86 1.25 -12.20 -2.28
C VAL A 86 0.87 -11.61 -0.94
N ILE A 87 1.80 -10.86 -0.35
CA ILE A 87 1.58 -10.03 0.84
C ILE A 87 1.91 -8.62 0.40
N ALA A 88 0.94 -7.72 0.53
CA ALA A 88 1.08 -6.32 0.13
C ALA A 88 0.52 -5.42 1.23
N ASP A 89 1.14 -4.26 1.37
CA ASP A 89 0.58 -3.13 2.11
C ASP A 89 -0.62 -2.52 1.33
N PHE A 90 -1.42 -1.68 1.99
CA PHE A 90 -2.61 -1.08 1.41
C PHE A 90 -2.38 0.37 0.98
N ASP A 91 -2.17 1.27 1.94
CA ASP A 91 -2.08 2.71 1.69
C ASP A 91 -0.84 3.03 0.84
N ALA A 92 -1.02 3.83 -0.21
CA ALA A 92 0.03 4.21 -1.16
C ALA A 92 0.72 3.04 -1.91
N THR A 93 0.26 1.79 -1.71
CA THR A 93 0.72 0.59 -2.44
C THR A 93 -0.37 0.06 -3.36
N LEU A 94 -1.53 -0.29 -2.81
CA LEU A 94 -2.72 -0.67 -3.59
C LEU A 94 -3.58 0.56 -3.92
N THR A 95 -3.49 1.62 -3.12
CA THR A 95 -4.10 2.91 -3.41
C THR A 95 -3.10 3.83 -4.14
N LYS A 96 -3.63 4.73 -4.99
CA LYS A 96 -2.79 5.65 -5.78
C LYS A 96 -2.05 6.63 -4.86
N TYR A 97 -0.75 6.78 -5.11
CA TYR A 97 0.11 7.76 -4.45
C TYR A 97 -0.38 9.20 -4.76
N TRP A 98 -0.52 9.57 -6.04
CA TRP A 98 -1.04 10.87 -6.47
C TRP A 98 -2.37 10.74 -7.23
N ILE A 99 -3.29 11.67 -6.97
CA ILE A 99 -4.59 11.81 -7.67
C ILE A 99 -4.76 13.30 -8.00
N ASP A 100 -4.85 13.64 -9.29
CA ASP A 100 -5.09 15.01 -9.78
C ASP A 100 -4.14 16.07 -9.19
N GLY A 101 -2.84 15.74 -9.11
CA GLY A 101 -1.82 16.64 -8.56
C GLY A 101 -1.86 16.81 -7.04
N ARG A 102 -2.68 16.01 -6.33
CA ARG A 102 -2.76 15.99 -4.86
C ARG A 102 -2.39 14.62 -4.31
N ARG A 103 -1.94 14.61 -3.07
CA ARG A 103 -1.68 13.40 -2.29
C ARG A 103 -2.96 12.56 -2.19
N GLY A 104 -2.88 11.27 -2.49
CA GLY A 104 -3.97 10.33 -2.27
C GLY A 104 -4.34 10.25 -0.78
N GLN A 105 -5.61 9.99 -0.48
CA GLN A 105 -6.07 9.82 0.91
C GLN A 105 -5.65 8.45 1.45
N SER A 106 -5.20 8.40 2.70
CA SER A 106 -5.02 7.14 3.42
C SER A 106 -6.36 6.57 3.87
N SER A 107 -6.38 5.28 4.21
CA SER A 107 -7.51 4.60 4.81
C SER A 107 -8.05 5.32 6.05
N HIS A 108 -7.16 5.88 6.88
CA HIS A 108 -7.53 6.68 8.05
C HIS A 108 -8.15 8.04 7.71
N GLY A 109 -7.72 8.66 6.60
CA GLY A 109 -8.29 9.92 6.09
C GLY A 109 -9.75 9.79 5.64
N LEU A 110 -10.17 8.60 5.20
CA LEU A 110 -11.54 8.34 4.77
C LEU A 110 -12.55 8.28 5.93
N LEU A 111 -12.11 8.06 7.16
CA LEU A 111 -12.96 7.88 8.34
C LEU A 111 -13.45 9.21 8.92
N GLN A 112 -14.12 10.07 8.14
CA GLN A 112 -14.76 11.27 8.71
C GLN A 112 -15.92 10.84 9.61
N GLN A 113 -15.87 11.26 10.89
CA GLN A 113 -16.83 10.81 11.90
C GLN A 113 -18.03 11.76 12.04
N GLY A 114 -18.14 12.78 11.18
CA GLY A 114 -19.20 13.78 11.22
C GLY A 114 -19.19 14.65 12.48
N ASN A 115 -18.09 14.61 13.25
CA ASN A 115 -17.90 15.46 14.42
C ASN A 115 -16.72 16.42 14.14
N PRO A 116 -16.99 17.72 14.01
CA PRO A 116 -15.97 18.69 13.60
C PRO A 116 -14.83 18.81 14.60
N VAL A 117 -15.06 18.56 15.89
CA VAL A 117 -14.02 18.63 16.93
C VAL A 117 -13.00 17.51 16.76
N TYR A 118 -13.48 16.28 16.48
CA TYR A 118 -12.58 15.15 16.22
C TYR A 118 -11.84 15.30 14.90
N ASP A 119 -12.50 15.87 13.88
CA ASP A 119 -11.87 16.11 12.58
C ASP A 119 -10.70 17.12 12.69
N VAL A 120 -10.88 18.21 13.44
CA VAL A 120 -9.80 19.17 13.74
C VAL A 120 -8.67 18.52 14.51
N LYS A 121 -8.96 17.80 15.60
CA LYS A 121 -7.93 17.15 16.42
C LYS A 121 -7.11 16.14 15.62
N ARG A 122 -7.77 15.37 14.75
CA ARG A 122 -7.10 14.42 13.86
C ARG A 122 -6.16 15.12 12.90
N GLN A 123 -6.59 16.25 12.34
CA GLN A 123 -5.77 17.06 11.45
C GLN A 123 -4.55 17.61 12.19
N GLU A 124 -4.72 18.11 13.42
CA GLU A 124 -3.61 18.57 14.27
C GLU A 124 -2.60 17.45 14.57
N LEU A 125 -3.08 16.24 14.91
CA LEU A 125 -2.22 15.08 15.14
C LEU A 125 -1.46 14.69 13.87
N TYR A 126 -2.13 14.69 12.72
CA TYR A 126 -1.50 14.41 11.43
C TYR A 126 -0.40 15.44 11.14
N GLU A 127 -0.68 16.73 11.27
CA GLU A 127 0.28 17.81 11.01
C GLU A 127 1.51 17.74 11.92
N TYR A 128 1.35 17.26 13.15
CA TYR A 128 2.45 17.07 14.09
C TYR A 128 3.27 15.80 13.80
N TYR A 129 2.63 14.64 13.69
CA TYR A 129 3.33 13.35 13.64
C TYR A 129 3.80 12.95 12.24
N HIS A 130 3.06 13.31 11.17
CA HIS A 130 3.40 12.92 9.80
C HIS A 130 4.81 13.40 9.39
N PRO A 131 5.24 14.66 9.64
CA PRO A 131 6.61 15.07 9.33
C PRO A 131 7.68 14.31 10.12
N LEU A 132 7.36 13.81 11.32
CA LEU A 132 8.30 13.05 12.16
C LEU A 132 8.51 11.62 11.63
N GLU A 133 7.49 11.04 10.99
CA GLU A 133 7.58 9.72 10.34
C GLU A 133 8.69 9.68 9.30
N PHE A 134 8.78 10.70 8.45
CA PHE A 134 9.76 10.75 7.36
C PHE A 134 11.09 11.40 7.76
N ASN A 135 11.19 11.97 8.97
CA ASN A 135 12.39 12.67 9.39
C ASN A 135 13.61 11.71 9.45
N PRO A 136 14.67 11.94 8.65
CA PRO A 136 15.82 11.05 8.59
C PRO A 136 16.76 11.21 9.80
N THR A 137 16.64 12.29 10.55
CA THR A 137 17.49 12.58 11.71
C THR A 137 17.04 11.86 12.97
N ILE A 138 15.78 11.40 13.02
CA ILE A 138 15.22 10.70 14.18
C ILE A 138 15.62 9.21 14.11
N PRO A 139 16.30 8.67 15.14
CA PRO A 139 16.60 7.24 15.25
C PRO A 139 15.34 6.37 15.18
N LEU A 140 15.46 5.18 14.59
CA LEU A 140 14.34 4.28 14.33
C LEU A 140 13.58 3.87 15.60
N ASP A 141 14.29 3.61 16.70
CA ASP A 141 13.71 3.24 18.00
C ASP A 141 12.85 4.37 18.58
N LYS A 142 13.31 5.61 18.47
CA LYS A 142 12.55 6.79 18.89
C LYS A 142 11.37 7.05 17.97
N LYS A 143 11.57 6.89 16.66
CA LYS A 143 10.52 7.03 15.66
C LYS A 143 9.40 6.01 15.88
N ALA A 144 9.73 4.76 16.18
CA ALA A 144 8.75 3.72 16.48
C ALA A 144 7.84 4.12 17.65
N LYS A 145 8.41 4.64 18.74
CA LYS A 145 7.63 5.14 19.89
C LYS A 145 6.72 6.30 19.52
N LEU A 146 7.20 7.25 18.72
CA LEU A 146 6.37 8.36 18.23
C LEU A 146 5.20 7.87 17.38
N MET A 147 5.39 6.84 16.54
CA MET A 147 4.31 6.24 15.76
C MET A 147 3.31 5.50 16.67
N GLU A 148 3.78 4.78 17.70
CA GLU A 148 2.89 4.16 18.70
C GLU A 148 2.03 5.21 19.42
N GLU A 149 2.65 6.32 19.86
CA GLU A 149 1.94 7.44 20.48
C GLU A 149 0.89 8.03 19.53
N TRP A 150 1.22 8.23 18.26
CA TRP A 150 0.29 8.76 17.25
C TRP A 150 -0.95 7.87 17.10
N TYR A 151 -0.76 6.56 16.91
CA TYR A 151 -1.87 5.63 16.65
C TYR A 151 -2.78 5.40 17.88
N VAL A 152 -2.26 5.61 19.09
CA VAL A 152 -3.04 5.45 20.33
C VAL A 152 -3.79 6.73 20.70
N THR A 153 -3.31 7.91 20.25
CA THR A 153 -3.90 9.19 20.61
C THR A 153 -5.27 9.39 19.93
N ARG A 154 -6.31 9.57 20.74
CA ARG A 154 -7.71 9.84 20.32
C ARG A 154 -8.16 11.18 20.85
#